data_AF-A0A5C6WXY0-F1
#
_entry.id   AF-A0A5C6WXY0-F1
#
_cell.length_a   1.000
_cell.length_b   1.000
_cell.length_c   1.000
_cell.angle_alpha   90.00
_cell.angle_beta   90.00
_cell.angle_gamma   90.00
#
_symmetry.space_group_name_H-M   'P 1'
#
loop_
_entity.id
_entity.type
_entity.pdbx_description
1 polymer ?
#
loop_
_entity_poly.entity_id
_entity_poly.type
_entity_poly.pdbx_seq_one_letter_code
_entity_poly.pdbx_strand_id
1 'polypeptide(L)'
;MDLDRARNSSARGAARRAILTLLSLLLLALLSACSGVDAPIVATDTGEDASESDATDDTSPDPVDTGNDADDVDTAPDPCPVCCAGTARCGAGGAREVCNETGTAYEPDPCEEGSSCSAGVCEPDPICTPGESRCVDAQTQLTCRATGLAYRTDTCTGGQVCAAGECRDGLANGAECSADSECAGGSCLNVGGTSYCTSNCQSASCGDNEACWNVEGIEHQQEPHCLERCQVSCAREDMRCVAVHTEVDGEIAWANACVPDALKSIGARCTSNTECASETCRLDYFSDSDDIAIGYCTRNCQAGGCPEGSECIAIGGEQWCQPRCSEGVCPLDPAGNNLRIICGTRQIVGTIENASVCLDS
;
A
#
# COMPACT_ATOMS: atom_id res chain seq x y z
N MET A 1 34.62 10.95 12.22
CA MET A 1 34.90 11.25 10.79
C MET A 1 33.79 10.56 10.02
N ASP A 2 32.63 11.21 9.90
CA ASP A 2 31.54 10.78 9.01
C ASP A 2 30.54 11.93 8.91
N LEU A 3 30.86 12.88 8.04
CA LEU A 3 30.05 14.05 7.70
C LEU A 3 30.41 14.42 6.25
N ASP A 4 29.89 13.68 5.25
CA ASP A 4 29.98 14.16 3.84
C ASP A 4 29.05 13.49 2.81
N ARG A 5 27.92 12.85 3.20
CA ARG A 5 27.04 12.12 2.26
C ARG A 5 25.66 12.73 1.99
N ALA A 6 25.52 14.06 1.94
CA ALA A 6 24.20 14.70 1.80
C ALA A 6 24.09 15.87 0.79
N ARG A 7 24.86 15.87 -0.32
CA ARG A 7 24.86 17.04 -1.25
C ARG A 7 24.46 16.83 -2.71
N ASN A 8 23.97 15.65 -3.14
CA ASN A 8 23.75 15.42 -4.58
C ASN A 8 22.34 14.99 -5.05
N SER A 9 21.29 15.07 -4.24
CA SER A 9 19.93 14.61 -4.64
C SER A 9 19.00 15.70 -5.20
N SER A 10 19.34 16.99 -5.12
CA SER A 10 18.33 18.08 -5.32
C SER A 10 18.02 18.45 -6.78
N ALA A 11 18.74 17.94 -7.78
CA ALA A 11 18.59 18.40 -9.17
C ALA A 11 17.63 17.56 -10.05
N ARG A 12 17.12 16.42 -9.58
CA ARG A 12 16.28 15.51 -10.40
C ARG A 12 14.76 15.70 -10.26
N GLY A 13 14.29 16.51 -9.32
CA GLY A 13 12.85 16.67 -9.03
C GLY A 13 12.07 17.56 -10.01
N ALA A 14 12.71 18.59 -10.59
CA ALA A 14 12.01 19.59 -11.40
C ALA A 14 11.61 19.07 -12.79
N ALA A 15 12.38 18.15 -13.38
CA ALA A 15 12.09 17.60 -14.71
C ALA A 15 10.92 16.59 -14.71
N ARG A 16 10.68 15.88 -13.59
CA ARG A 16 9.59 14.89 -13.50
C ARG A 16 8.20 15.55 -13.39
N ARG A 17 8.08 16.74 -12.79
CA ARG A 17 6.78 17.44 -12.64
C ARG A 17 6.25 18.02 -13.96
N ALA A 18 7.12 18.36 -14.92
CA ALA A 18 6.70 18.85 -16.24
C ALA A 18 6.22 17.74 -17.20
N ILE A 19 6.68 16.50 -17.00
CA ILE A 19 6.29 15.35 -17.84
C ILE A 19 4.92 14.81 -17.40
N LEU A 20 4.62 14.82 -16.09
CA LEU A 20 3.33 14.36 -15.55
C LEU A 20 2.14 15.24 -15.98
N THR A 21 2.30 16.56 -16.08
CA THR A 21 1.21 17.44 -16.51
C THR A 21 0.89 17.34 -18.01
N LEU A 22 1.88 17.05 -18.85
CA LEU A 22 1.69 16.79 -20.28
C LEU A 22 1.03 15.42 -20.54
N LEU A 23 1.32 14.42 -19.71
CA LEU A 23 0.72 13.08 -19.84
C LEU A 23 -0.77 13.07 -19.46
N SER A 24 -1.17 13.83 -18.43
CA SER A 24 -2.58 13.95 -18.01
C SER A 24 -3.46 14.62 -19.07
N LEU A 25 -2.93 15.62 -19.78
CA LEU A 25 -3.62 16.28 -20.90
C LEU A 25 -3.73 15.38 -22.14
N LEU A 26 -2.76 14.50 -22.37
CA LEU A 26 -2.80 13.52 -23.48
C LEU A 26 -3.80 12.38 -23.20
N LEU A 27 -3.91 11.92 -21.95
CA LEU A 27 -4.88 10.88 -21.53
C LEU A 27 -6.32 11.37 -21.62
N LEU A 28 -6.61 12.63 -21.26
CA LEU A 28 -7.97 13.19 -21.41
C LEU A 28 -8.41 13.32 -22.88
N ALA A 29 -7.48 13.53 -23.81
CA ALA A 29 -7.80 13.62 -25.24
C ALA A 29 -8.14 12.24 -25.84
N LEU A 30 -7.50 11.16 -25.38
CA LEU A 30 -7.70 9.79 -25.88
C LEU A 30 -9.01 9.14 -25.41
N LEU A 31 -9.57 9.57 -24.27
CA LEU A 31 -10.82 9.03 -23.71
C LEU A 31 -12.09 9.50 -24.44
N SER A 32 -11.98 10.43 -25.40
CA SER A 32 -13.15 10.95 -26.15
C SER A 32 -13.46 10.19 -27.47
N ALA A 33 -12.66 9.18 -27.84
CA ALA A 33 -12.75 8.53 -29.15
C ALA A 33 -13.31 7.09 -29.18
N CYS A 34 -13.67 6.50 -28.04
CA CYS A 34 -14.12 5.09 -27.98
C CYS A 34 -15.53 4.96 -27.39
N SER A 35 -16.56 5.30 -28.17
CA SER A 35 -17.92 4.82 -27.92
C SER A 35 -18.41 4.08 -29.17
N GLY A 36 -18.48 2.75 -29.06
CA GLY A 36 -19.12 1.90 -30.08
C GLY A 36 -18.25 0.75 -30.56
N VAL A 37 -18.01 -0.26 -29.73
CA VAL A 37 -17.78 -1.63 -30.19
C VAL A 37 -18.42 -2.59 -29.19
N ASP A 38 -19.54 -3.21 -29.59
CA ASP A 38 -20.08 -4.41 -28.96
C ASP A 38 -19.06 -5.55 -29.12
N ALA A 39 -18.46 -5.99 -28.02
CA ALA A 39 -17.63 -7.20 -27.99
C ALA A 39 -18.48 -8.40 -27.48
N PRO A 40 -18.40 -9.57 -28.13
CA PRO A 40 -19.13 -10.75 -27.69
C PRO A 40 -18.54 -11.33 -26.40
N ILE A 41 -19.45 -11.81 -25.56
CA ILE A 41 -19.21 -12.53 -24.31
C ILE A 41 -18.34 -13.75 -24.60
N VAL A 42 -17.11 -13.76 -24.07
CA VAL A 42 -16.22 -14.92 -24.08
C VAL A 42 -16.71 -15.89 -23.00
N ALA A 43 -16.98 -17.12 -23.41
CA ALA A 43 -17.43 -18.20 -22.56
C ALA A 43 -16.38 -18.52 -21.48
N THR A 44 -16.88 -18.69 -20.26
CA THR A 44 -16.20 -19.28 -19.10
C THR A 44 -15.59 -20.64 -19.46
N ASP A 45 -14.27 -20.71 -19.32
CA ASP A 45 -13.48 -21.94 -19.38
C ASP A 45 -13.59 -22.67 -18.03
N THR A 46 -14.49 -23.65 -17.97
CA THR A 46 -14.54 -24.65 -16.90
C THR A 46 -13.55 -25.75 -17.24
N GLY A 47 -12.27 -25.51 -16.94
CA GLY A 47 -11.22 -26.52 -17.02
C GLY A 47 -11.32 -27.49 -15.85
N GLU A 48 -11.71 -28.72 -16.14
CA GLU A 48 -11.72 -29.87 -15.23
C GLU A 48 -10.30 -30.21 -14.74
N ASP A 49 -10.15 -30.38 -13.43
CA ASP A 49 -8.94 -30.89 -12.78
C ASP A 49 -8.67 -32.34 -13.23
N ALA A 50 -7.74 -32.51 -14.16
CA ALA A 50 -7.22 -33.82 -14.52
C ALA A 50 -6.32 -34.35 -13.39
N SER A 51 -6.77 -35.44 -12.78
CA SER A 51 -6.04 -36.21 -11.78
C SER A 51 -4.87 -36.94 -12.44
N GLU A 52 -3.63 -36.54 -12.18
CA GLU A 52 -2.46 -37.29 -12.64
C GLU A 52 -2.08 -38.39 -11.64
N SER A 53 -2.47 -39.58 -12.08
CA SER A 53 -2.17 -40.94 -11.65
C SER A 53 -0.73 -41.21 -11.23
N ASP A 54 -0.61 -41.97 -10.14
CA ASP A 54 0.58 -42.72 -9.71
C ASP A 54 1.19 -43.55 -10.85
N ALA A 55 2.45 -43.28 -11.17
CA ALA A 55 3.28 -44.17 -11.97
C ALA A 55 4.29 -44.89 -11.07
N THR A 56 3.98 -46.16 -10.83
CA THR A 56 4.80 -47.19 -10.20
C THR A 56 5.99 -47.61 -11.05
N ASP A 57 7.05 -48.07 -10.36
CA ASP A 57 8.03 -49.08 -10.77
C ASP A 57 8.87 -48.83 -12.05
N ASP A 58 10.12 -48.42 -11.83
CA ASP A 58 11.23 -48.73 -12.73
C ASP A 58 12.34 -49.46 -11.97
N THR A 59 12.18 -50.77 -11.84
CA THR A 59 13.27 -51.70 -11.57
C THR A 59 14.12 -51.87 -12.82
N SER A 60 15.16 -51.05 -12.97
CA SER A 60 16.23 -51.28 -13.93
C SER A 60 17.34 -52.13 -13.28
N PRO A 61 17.77 -53.24 -13.90
CA PRO A 61 18.86 -54.08 -13.40
C PRO A 61 20.23 -53.46 -13.69
N ASP A 62 21.14 -53.56 -12.71
CA ASP A 62 22.55 -53.22 -12.83
C ASP A 62 23.19 -53.89 -14.07
N PRO A 63 23.82 -53.14 -15.00
CA PRO A 63 24.61 -53.72 -16.04
C PRO A 63 25.99 -54.10 -15.51
N VAL A 64 26.36 -55.33 -15.83
CA VAL A 64 27.60 -56.00 -15.49
C VAL A 64 28.80 -55.22 -16.04
N ASP A 65 29.71 -54.88 -15.12
CA ASP A 65 31.07 -54.45 -15.40
C ASP A 65 31.85 -55.60 -16.04
N THR A 66 32.04 -55.53 -17.36
CA THR A 66 33.05 -56.30 -18.08
C THR A 66 33.97 -55.35 -18.82
N GLY A 67 34.97 -54.87 -18.10
CA GLY A 67 36.39 -54.87 -18.46
C GLY A 67 36.80 -54.87 -19.94
N ASN A 68 37.72 -53.93 -20.20
CA ASN A 68 38.72 -53.85 -21.27
C ASN A 68 38.24 -53.46 -22.67
N ASP A 69 38.59 -52.23 -23.07
CA ASP A 69 39.17 -51.83 -24.37
C ASP A 69 39.62 -50.36 -24.19
N ALA A 70 40.90 -50.07 -23.91
CA ALA A 70 41.98 -49.91 -24.87
C ALA A 70 41.66 -48.92 -26.01
N ASP A 71 42.07 -47.67 -25.80
CA ASP A 71 42.58 -46.74 -26.82
C ASP A 71 41.77 -46.63 -28.13
N ASP A 72 40.62 -45.94 -28.08
CA ASP A 72 40.15 -45.18 -29.24
C ASP A 72 39.98 -43.71 -28.83
N VAL A 73 41.07 -42.98 -28.98
CA VAL A 73 41.18 -41.54 -28.75
C VAL A 73 40.49 -40.84 -29.91
N ASP A 74 39.16 -40.94 -29.97
CA ASP A 74 38.33 -40.15 -30.87
C ASP A 74 38.27 -38.71 -30.33
N THR A 75 39.40 -38.01 -30.49
CA THR A 75 39.56 -36.58 -30.19
C THR A 75 38.89 -35.80 -31.30
N ALA A 76 37.57 -35.97 -31.46
CA ALA A 76 36.79 -34.97 -32.15
C ALA A 76 36.99 -33.67 -31.35
N PRO A 77 37.44 -32.57 -32.00
CA PRO A 77 37.56 -31.30 -31.31
C PRO A 77 36.21 -30.98 -30.68
N ASP A 78 36.21 -30.74 -29.37
CA ASP A 78 35.02 -30.35 -28.61
C ASP A 78 34.34 -29.20 -29.38
N PRO A 79 33.14 -29.41 -29.95
CA PRO A 79 32.55 -28.48 -30.91
C PRO A 79 32.17 -27.13 -30.26
N CYS A 80 32.33 -26.98 -28.95
CA CYS A 80 31.92 -25.83 -28.17
C CYS A 80 33.08 -25.29 -27.32
N PRO A 81 34.01 -24.47 -27.89
CA PRO A 81 35.23 -24.05 -27.21
C PRO A 81 35.00 -23.20 -25.94
N VAL A 82 33.87 -22.52 -25.82
CA VAL A 82 33.44 -21.78 -24.59
C VAL A 82 31.98 -22.10 -24.23
N CYS A 83 31.11 -22.15 -25.24
CA CYS A 83 29.71 -22.50 -25.12
C CYS A 83 29.20 -23.05 -26.44
N CYS A 84 28.08 -23.77 -26.43
CA CYS A 84 27.47 -24.24 -27.66
C CYS A 84 26.58 -23.15 -28.24
N ALA A 85 26.75 -22.83 -29.53
CA ALA A 85 26.01 -21.79 -30.22
C ALA A 85 24.50 -21.89 -29.94
N GLY A 86 23.87 -20.78 -29.55
CA GLY A 86 22.45 -20.70 -29.23
C GLY A 86 22.04 -21.20 -27.83
N THR A 87 22.95 -21.81 -27.06
CA THR A 87 22.64 -22.16 -25.65
C THR A 87 22.47 -20.90 -24.82
N ALA A 88 21.41 -20.87 -24.02
CA ALA A 88 21.11 -19.75 -23.13
C ALA A 88 21.48 -20.08 -21.68
N ARG A 89 21.86 -19.05 -20.92
CA ARG A 89 22.08 -19.13 -19.48
C ARG A 89 21.63 -17.86 -18.80
N CYS A 90 21.59 -17.88 -17.48
CA CYS A 90 21.42 -16.67 -16.68
C CYS A 90 22.78 -16.14 -16.24
N GLY A 91 23.11 -14.94 -16.69
CA GLY A 91 24.33 -14.24 -16.34
C GLY A 91 24.32 -13.68 -14.91
N ALA A 92 25.42 -13.03 -14.54
CA ALA A 92 25.51 -12.33 -13.25
C ALA A 92 24.49 -11.17 -13.23
N GLY A 93 23.58 -11.18 -12.26
CA GLY A 93 22.50 -10.20 -12.16
C GLY A 93 21.17 -10.63 -12.77
N GLY A 94 21.02 -11.91 -13.17
CA GLY A 94 19.73 -12.47 -13.59
C GLY A 94 19.30 -12.11 -15.02
N ALA A 95 20.17 -11.44 -15.79
CA ALA A 95 19.94 -11.22 -17.21
C ALA A 95 20.18 -12.52 -18.00
N ARG A 96 19.34 -12.79 -18.99
CA ARG A 96 19.57 -13.90 -19.92
C ARG A 96 20.71 -13.54 -20.87
N GLU A 97 21.58 -14.51 -21.11
CA GLU A 97 22.67 -14.42 -22.08
C GLU A 97 22.60 -15.62 -23.03
N VAL A 98 22.88 -15.40 -24.31
CA VAL A 98 22.86 -16.45 -25.35
C VAL A 98 24.25 -16.61 -25.94
N CYS A 99 24.71 -17.84 -26.08
CA CYS A 99 25.98 -18.15 -26.70
C CYS A 99 25.96 -17.76 -28.19
N ASN A 100 26.94 -16.97 -28.62
CA ASN A 100 27.06 -16.53 -30.01
C ASN A 100 27.28 -17.71 -30.97
N GLU A 101 27.06 -17.48 -32.27
CA GLU A 101 27.14 -18.53 -33.31
C GLU A 101 28.51 -19.22 -33.40
N THR A 102 29.57 -18.54 -32.95
CA THR A 102 30.95 -19.06 -32.99
C THR A 102 31.31 -19.90 -31.75
N GLY A 103 30.43 -19.96 -30.75
CA GLY A 103 30.67 -20.71 -29.52
C GLY A 103 31.75 -20.10 -28.62
N THR A 104 32.05 -18.81 -28.80
CA THR A 104 33.22 -18.13 -28.18
C THR A 104 32.85 -17.20 -27.02
N ALA A 105 31.61 -16.75 -26.94
CA ALA A 105 31.14 -15.85 -25.88
C ALA A 105 29.61 -15.92 -25.70
N TYR A 106 29.15 -15.50 -24.53
CA TYR A 106 27.75 -15.24 -24.25
C TYR A 106 27.44 -13.75 -24.48
N GLU A 107 26.39 -13.47 -25.25
CA GLU A 107 25.91 -12.12 -25.57
C GLU A 107 24.65 -11.80 -24.75
N PRO A 108 24.50 -10.57 -24.23
CA PRO A 108 23.30 -10.18 -23.49
C PRO A 108 22.05 -10.27 -24.36
N ASP A 109 21.04 -10.99 -23.88
CA ASP A 109 19.73 -11.11 -24.50
C ASP A 109 18.67 -11.00 -23.39
N PRO A 110 18.51 -9.80 -22.79
CA PRO A 110 17.75 -9.59 -21.57
C PRO A 110 16.28 -9.97 -21.76
N CYS A 111 15.67 -10.50 -20.69
CA CYS A 111 14.24 -10.80 -20.67
C CYS A 111 13.39 -9.54 -20.84
N GLU A 112 12.16 -9.73 -21.32
CA GLU A 112 11.16 -8.66 -21.38
C GLU A 112 10.82 -8.15 -19.96
N GLU A 113 10.23 -6.95 -19.88
CA GLU A 113 9.84 -6.34 -18.61
C GLU A 113 8.85 -7.25 -17.85
N GLY A 114 9.12 -7.48 -16.55
CA GLY A 114 8.34 -8.40 -15.72
C GLY A 114 8.69 -9.88 -15.89
N SER A 115 9.86 -10.19 -16.43
CA SER A 115 10.42 -11.55 -16.47
C SER A 115 11.87 -11.56 -15.99
N SER A 116 12.28 -12.64 -15.34
CA SER A 116 13.65 -12.89 -14.93
C SER A 116 14.19 -14.17 -15.55
N CYS A 117 15.51 -14.25 -15.70
CA CYS A 117 16.12 -15.45 -16.21
C CYS A 117 16.20 -16.52 -15.12
N SER A 118 15.65 -17.70 -15.42
CA SER A 118 15.78 -18.93 -14.63
C SER A 118 16.24 -20.05 -15.56
N ALA A 119 17.37 -20.70 -15.25
CA ALA A 119 17.94 -21.80 -16.05
C ALA A 119 18.10 -21.52 -17.57
N GLY A 120 18.36 -20.26 -17.96
CA GLY A 120 18.52 -19.84 -19.36
C GLY A 120 17.21 -19.51 -20.09
N VAL A 121 16.07 -19.61 -19.40
CA VAL A 121 14.74 -19.26 -19.89
C VAL A 121 14.26 -17.99 -19.20
N CYS A 122 13.60 -17.10 -19.93
CA CYS A 122 12.89 -15.99 -19.33
C CYS A 122 11.57 -16.48 -18.78
N GLU A 123 11.43 -16.46 -17.46
CA GLU A 123 10.20 -16.80 -16.76
C GLU A 123 9.56 -15.51 -16.25
N PRO A 124 8.23 -15.36 -16.31
CA PRO A 124 7.56 -14.22 -15.70
C PRO A 124 7.88 -14.11 -14.22
N ASP A 125 8.11 -12.89 -13.74
CA ASP A 125 8.35 -12.66 -12.32
C ASP A 125 7.09 -13.01 -11.51
N PRO A 126 7.23 -13.69 -10.35
CA PRO A 126 6.09 -13.93 -9.48
C PRO A 126 5.50 -12.59 -9.02
N ILE A 127 4.19 -12.44 -9.20
CA ILE A 127 3.44 -11.26 -8.76
C ILE A 127 2.92 -11.39 -7.33
N CYS A 128 2.97 -12.60 -6.77
CA CYS A 128 2.51 -12.92 -5.42
C CYS A 128 3.22 -14.16 -4.87
N THR A 129 3.20 -14.33 -3.54
CA THR A 129 3.77 -15.53 -2.91
C THR A 129 2.78 -16.69 -3.02
N PRO A 130 3.14 -17.85 -3.57
CA PRO A 130 2.21 -18.99 -3.69
C PRO A 130 1.46 -19.32 -2.39
N GLY A 131 0.13 -19.39 -2.45
CA GLY A 131 -0.75 -19.64 -1.31
C GLY A 131 -1.08 -18.41 -0.44
N GLU A 132 -0.39 -17.29 -0.63
CA GLU A 132 -0.73 -16.01 0.01
C GLU A 132 -2.17 -15.63 -0.28
N SER A 133 -2.91 -15.20 0.75
CA SER A 133 -4.30 -14.81 0.60
C SER A 133 -4.54 -13.41 1.14
N ARG A 134 -5.44 -12.66 0.48
CA ARG A 134 -5.86 -11.31 0.89
C ARG A 134 -7.33 -11.07 0.56
N CYS A 135 -7.94 -10.11 1.25
CA CYS A 135 -9.32 -9.71 0.98
C CYS A 135 -9.36 -8.50 0.04
N VAL A 136 -10.15 -8.59 -1.04
CA VAL A 136 -10.43 -7.44 -1.91
C VAL A 136 -11.52 -6.57 -1.27
N ASP A 137 -12.57 -7.24 -0.82
CA ASP A 137 -13.73 -6.66 -0.16
C ASP A 137 -14.28 -7.66 0.86
N ALA A 138 -15.37 -7.29 1.53
CA ALA A 138 -15.98 -8.12 2.57
C ALA A 138 -16.49 -9.49 2.06
N GLN A 139 -16.60 -9.74 0.75
CA GLN A 139 -17.14 -10.99 0.20
C GLN A 139 -16.15 -11.73 -0.72
N THR A 140 -14.98 -11.15 -1.00
CA THR A 140 -14.07 -11.66 -2.02
C THR A 140 -12.66 -11.87 -1.46
N GLN A 141 -12.22 -13.13 -1.44
CA GLN A 141 -10.87 -13.55 -1.12
C GLN A 141 -10.07 -13.75 -2.42
N LEU A 142 -8.82 -13.29 -2.43
CA LEU A 142 -7.83 -13.69 -3.42
C LEU A 142 -6.84 -14.65 -2.78
N THR A 143 -6.51 -15.73 -3.48
CA THR A 143 -5.44 -16.66 -3.11
C THR A 143 -4.46 -16.78 -4.26
N CYS A 144 -3.19 -16.50 -4.00
CA CYS A 144 -2.12 -16.63 -4.99
C CYS A 144 -1.99 -18.09 -5.42
N ARG A 145 -2.01 -18.35 -6.73
CA ARG A 145 -1.88 -19.70 -7.28
C ARG A 145 -0.47 -20.26 -7.02
N ALA A 146 -0.32 -21.58 -7.14
CA ALA A 146 0.95 -22.27 -6.92
C ALA A 146 2.11 -21.74 -7.78
N THR A 147 1.81 -21.17 -8.95
CA THR A 147 2.80 -20.59 -9.86
C THR A 147 3.31 -19.21 -9.43
N GLY A 148 2.63 -18.51 -8.51
CA GLY A 148 2.97 -17.13 -8.15
C GLY A 148 2.60 -16.09 -9.21
N LEU A 149 2.00 -16.50 -10.33
CA LEU A 149 1.77 -15.63 -11.51
C LEU A 149 0.35 -15.05 -11.59
N ALA A 150 -0.57 -15.52 -10.75
CA ALA A 150 -1.96 -15.08 -10.76
C ALA A 150 -2.62 -15.35 -9.41
N TYR A 151 -3.66 -14.56 -9.11
CA TYR A 151 -4.58 -14.84 -8.02
C TYR A 151 -5.77 -15.67 -8.54
N ARG A 152 -6.23 -16.61 -7.71
CA ARG A 152 -7.58 -17.18 -7.80
C ARG A 152 -8.50 -16.31 -6.95
N THR A 153 -9.71 -16.06 -7.45
CA THR A 153 -10.74 -15.32 -6.72
C THR A 153 -11.77 -16.30 -6.20
N ASP A 154 -11.99 -16.26 -4.89
CA ASP A 154 -12.95 -17.09 -4.18
C ASP A 154 -13.97 -16.17 -3.48
N THR A 155 -15.26 -16.43 -3.66
CA THR A 155 -16.34 -15.71 -2.97
C THR A 155 -16.61 -16.36 -1.63
N CYS A 156 -16.64 -15.58 -0.55
CA CYS A 156 -17.07 -16.06 0.75
C CYS A 156 -18.55 -16.45 0.71
N THR A 157 -18.85 -17.69 1.06
CA THR A 157 -20.20 -18.26 0.97
C THR A 157 -20.82 -18.43 2.35
N GLY A 158 -22.12 -18.75 2.43
CA GLY A 158 -22.76 -19.06 3.71
C GLY A 158 -22.89 -17.89 4.68
N GLY A 159 -22.80 -16.65 4.20
CA GLY A 159 -22.81 -15.46 5.05
C GLY A 159 -21.47 -15.14 5.70
N GLN A 160 -20.40 -15.84 5.30
CA GLN A 160 -19.03 -15.49 5.66
C GLN A 160 -18.63 -14.15 5.07
N VAL A 161 -17.69 -13.51 5.74
CA VAL A 161 -17.02 -12.31 5.26
C VAL A 161 -15.51 -12.54 5.17
N CYS A 162 -14.87 -11.93 4.19
CA CYS A 162 -13.42 -11.97 4.08
C CYS A 162 -12.82 -11.03 5.13
N ALA A 163 -12.03 -11.57 6.05
CA ALA A 163 -11.28 -10.81 7.04
C ALA A 163 -9.89 -11.42 7.21
N ALA A 164 -8.85 -10.57 7.29
CA ALA A 164 -7.45 -11.00 7.42
C ALA A 164 -7.02 -12.06 6.38
N GLY A 165 -7.52 -11.93 5.14
CA GLY A 165 -7.19 -12.82 4.04
C GLY A 165 -7.93 -14.16 4.03
N GLU A 166 -8.96 -14.36 4.86
CA GLU A 166 -9.72 -15.60 4.97
C GLU A 166 -11.23 -15.37 5.03
N CYS A 167 -12.03 -16.27 4.46
CA CYS A 167 -13.48 -16.28 4.66
C CYS A 167 -13.85 -16.83 6.04
N ARG A 168 -14.46 -15.99 6.88
CA ARG A 168 -14.80 -16.29 8.27
C ARG A 168 -16.26 -15.94 8.57
N ASP A 169 -16.85 -16.67 9.51
CA ASP A 169 -18.17 -16.32 10.03
C ASP A 169 -18.09 -15.05 10.89
N GLY A 170 -19.13 -14.24 10.84
CA GLY A 170 -19.24 -13.01 11.63
C GLY A 170 -19.48 -11.78 10.77
N LEU A 171 -19.38 -10.63 11.42
CA LEU A 171 -19.59 -9.32 10.85
C LEU A 171 -18.29 -8.78 10.28
N ALA A 172 -18.39 -8.07 9.15
CA ALA A 172 -17.26 -7.41 8.50
C ALA A 172 -16.71 -6.26 9.35
N ASN A 173 -15.47 -5.85 9.05
CA ASN A 173 -14.89 -4.66 9.66
C ASN A 173 -15.79 -3.43 9.39
N GLY A 174 -15.94 -2.57 10.39
CA GLY A 174 -16.85 -1.42 10.37
C GLY A 174 -18.29 -1.72 10.80
N ALA A 175 -18.74 -2.97 10.80
CA ALA A 175 -20.11 -3.32 11.24
C ALA A 175 -20.29 -3.10 12.75
N GLU A 176 -21.51 -2.78 13.19
CA GLU A 176 -21.83 -2.63 14.62
C GLU A 176 -21.74 -3.98 15.33
N CYS A 177 -21.17 -3.99 16.54
CA CYS A 177 -21.00 -5.21 17.32
C CYS A 177 -21.22 -4.97 18.82
N SER A 178 -21.53 -6.04 19.54
CA SER A 178 -21.65 -6.05 20.99
C SER A 178 -20.58 -6.90 21.68
N ALA A 179 -19.91 -7.79 20.95
CA ALA A 179 -18.86 -8.66 21.44
C ALA A 179 -17.88 -9.10 20.33
N ASP A 180 -16.63 -9.42 20.71
CA ASP A 180 -15.57 -9.87 19.80
C ASP A 180 -15.97 -11.08 18.94
N SER A 181 -16.74 -12.01 19.52
CA SER A 181 -17.21 -13.23 18.83
C SER A 181 -18.17 -12.96 17.67
N GLU A 182 -18.71 -11.76 17.57
CA GLU A 182 -19.55 -11.35 16.42
C GLU A 182 -18.70 -10.95 15.23
N CYS A 183 -17.41 -10.66 15.41
CA CYS A 183 -16.56 -10.06 14.39
C CYS A 183 -15.69 -11.10 13.69
N ALA A 184 -15.73 -11.13 12.37
CA ALA A 184 -14.86 -12.00 11.58
C ALA A 184 -13.36 -11.66 11.75
N GLY A 185 -13.07 -10.37 11.94
CA GLY A 185 -11.74 -9.85 12.28
C GLY A 185 -11.29 -10.14 13.71
N GLY A 186 -12.20 -10.64 14.56
CA GLY A 186 -11.92 -11.11 15.92
C GLY A 186 -12.00 -10.06 17.02
N SER A 187 -12.24 -8.79 16.72
CA SER A 187 -12.29 -7.72 17.73
C SER A 187 -13.48 -6.79 17.53
N CYS A 188 -14.20 -6.51 18.62
CA CYS A 188 -15.23 -5.50 18.73
C CYS A 188 -14.72 -4.31 19.54
N LEU A 189 -14.30 -3.23 18.85
CA LEU A 189 -13.77 -2.04 19.52
C LEU A 189 -14.87 -1.07 19.87
N ASN A 190 -14.82 -0.48 21.07
CA ASN A 190 -15.68 0.63 21.47
C ASN A 190 -14.88 1.92 21.56
N VAL A 191 -15.25 2.90 20.74
CA VAL A 191 -14.57 4.18 20.64
C VAL A 191 -15.59 5.30 20.64
N GLY A 192 -15.51 6.19 21.63
CA GLY A 192 -16.47 7.28 21.77
C GLY A 192 -17.92 6.81 21.94
N GLY A 193 -18.13 5.63 22.53
CA GLY A 193 -19.46 5.03 22.69
C GLY A 193 -19.99 4.29 21.46
N THR A 194 -19.25 4.28 20.35
CA THR A 194 -19.61 3.53 19.14
C THR A 194 -18.82 2.24 19.10
N SER A 195 -19.52 1.11 19.02
CA SER A 195 -18.89 -0.20 18.84
C SER A 195 -18.84 -0.60 17.37
N TYR A 196 -17.72 -1.17 16.94
CA TYR A 196 -17.57 -1.72 15.59
C TYR A 196 -16.56 -2.85 15.50
N CYS A 197 -16.81 -3.77 14.57
CA CYS A 197 -15.90 -4.87 14.26
C CYS A 197 -14.66 -4.36 13.56
N THR A 198 -13.51 -4.96 13.88
CA THR A 198 -12.25 -4.70 13.20
C THR A 198 -11.31 -5.91 13.33
N SER A 199 -10.20 -5.87 12.59
CA SER A 199 -9.08 -6.79 12.70
C SER A 199 -7.81 -6.01 13.06
N ASN A 200 -6.93 -6.62 13.86
CA ASN A 200 -5.60 -6.05 14.14
C ASN A 200 -4.75 -6.06 12.85
N CYS A 201 -4.11 -4.93 12.54
CA CYS A 201 -3.33 -4.75 11.31
C CYS A 201 -1.81 -4.71 11.50
N GLN A 202 -1.33 -4.98 12.71
CA GLN A 202 0.09 -5.07 13.02
C GLN A 202 0.69 -6.41 12.57
N SER A 203 -0.13 -7.47 12.53
CA SER A 203 0.29 -8.83 12.14
C SER A 203 -0.31 -9.31 10.82
N ALA A 204 -1.32 -8.62 10.31
CA ALA A 204 -2.01 -8.94 9.07
C ALA A 204 -2.22 -7.67 8.24
N SER A 205 -2.25 -7.79 6.91
CA SER A 205 -2.68 -6.70 6.05
C SER A 205 -4.19 -6.52 6.16
N CYS A 206 -4.63 -5.27 6.17
CA CYS A 206 -6.04 -4.95 5.95
C CYS A 206 -6.43 -5.28 4.51
N GLY A 207 -7.73 -5.46 4.26
CA GLY A 207 -8.24 -5.64 2.90
C GLY A 207 -7.96 -4.43 1.99
N ASP A 208 -8.09 -4.62 0.67
CA ASP A 208 -7.79 -3.56 -0.31
C ASP A 208 -8.69 -2.31 -0.12
N ASN A 209 -9.90 -2.50 0.42
CA ASN A 209 -10.85 -1.44 0.75
C ASN A 209 -10.74 -0.93 2.20
N GLU A 210 -9.65 -1.26 2.89
CA GLU A 210 -9.43 -0.91 4.29
C GLU A 210 -8.11 -0.16 4.47
N ALA A 211 -7.99 0.55 5.59
CA ALA A 211 -6.80 1.27 6.00
C ALA A 211 -6.39 0.77 7.38
N CYS A 212 -5.10 0.44 7.54
CA CYS A 212 -4.52 0.16 8.84
C CYS A 212 -4.34 1.47 9.59
N TRP A 213 -5.19 1.75 10.57
CA TRP A 213 -5.08 2.93 11.41
C TRP A 213 -3.97 2.71 12.43
N ASN A 214 -2.85 3.39 12.24
CA ASN A 214 -1.74 3.38 13.19
C ASN A 214 -2.07 4.36 14.34
N VAL A 215 -2.32 3.79 15.51
CA VAL A 215 -2.74 4.50 16.73
C VAL A 215 -1.58 4.84 17.66
N GLU A 216 -0.33 4.72 17.21
CA GLU A 216 0.82 5.18 17.99
C GLU A 216 0.64 6.66 18.38
N GLY A 217 0.78 6.94 19.68
CA GLY A 217 0.55 8.28 20.24
C GLY A 217 -0.92 8.64 20.53
N ILE A 218 -1.88 7.75 20.24
CA ILE A 218 -3.30 7.94 20.56
C ILE A 218 -3.63 7.20 21.87
N GLU A 219 -3.58 7.88 23.01
CA GLU A 219 -3.70 7.26 24.35
C GLU A 219 -4.98 6.45 24.59
N HIS A 220 -6.05 6.73 23.83
CA HIS A 220 -7.35 6.09 24.00
C HIS A 220 -7.58 4.91 23.03
N GLN A 221 -6.58 4.55 22.23
CA GLN A 221 -6.59 3.41 21.34
C GLN A 221 -5.39 2.52 21.66
N GLN A 222 -5.63 1.23 21.86
CA GLN A 222 -4.59 0.34 22.37
C GLN A 222 -3.80 -0.37 21.27
N GLU A 223 -4.41 -0.64 20.11
CA GLU A 223 -3.78 -1.42 19.04
C GLU A 223 -4.12 -0.90 17.63
N PRO A 224 -3.18 -0.97 16.68
CA PRO A 224 -3.46 -0.70 15.27
C PRO A 224 -4.50 -1.67 14.71
N HIS A 225 -5.48 -1.14 13.99
CA HIS A 225 -6.60 -1.94 13.49
C HIS A 225 -7.13 -1.42 12.15
N CYS A 226 -7.86 -2.28 11.45
CA CYS A 226 -8.39 -1.99 10.11
C CYS A 226 -9.69 -1.18 10.18
N LEU A 227 -9.72 -0.08 9.44
CA LEU A 227 -10.92 0.72 9.21
C LEU A 227 -11.34 0.63 7.74
N GLU A 228 -12.64 0.67 7.49
CA GLU A 228 -13.18 0.76 6.12
C GLU A 228 -12.75 2.10 5.48
N ARG A 229 -12.22 2.06 4.25
CA ARG A 229 -11.88 3.27 3.50
C ARG A 229 -13.14 3.98 3.05
N CYS A 230 -13.06 5.31 2.98
CA CYS A 230 -14.14 6.14 2.48
C CYS A 230 -13.62 7.22 1.54
N GLN A 231 -14.45 7.64 0.60
CA GLN A 231 -14.13 8.76 -0.28
C GLN A 231 -14.72 10.08 0.23
N VAL A 232 -15.99 10.05 0.63
CA VAL A 232 -16.74 11.24 1.06
C VAL A 232 -17.57 10.97 2.31
N SER A 233 -18.18 9.78 2.40
CA SER A 233 -19.06 9.39 3.50
C SER A 233 -18.86 7.92 3.83
N CYS A 234 -19.34 7.54 5.01
CA CYS A 234 -19.34 6.17 5.51
C CYS A 234 -20.70 5.52 5.26
N ALA A 235 -20.73 4.19 5.18
CA ALA A 235 -21.98 3.45 5.04
C ALA A 235 -22.87 3.57 6.29
N ARG A 236 -22.25 3.69 7.47
CA ARG A 236 -22.93 3.90 8.75
C ARG A 236 -23.11 5.38 9.07
N GLU A 237 -24.27 5.72 9.63
CA GLU A 237 -24.63 7.10 9.99
C GLU A 237 -23.95 7.60 11.28
N ASP A 238 -23.45 6.70 12.13
CA ASP A 238 -22.68 7.02 13.34
C ASP A 238 -21.17 7.05 13.10
N MET A 239 -20.77 7.00 11.83
CA MET A 239 -19.39 7.09 11.37
C MET A 239 -19.21 8.23 10.37
N ARG A 240 -18.02 8.81 10.40
CA ARG A 240 -17.60 9.88 9.50
C ARG A 240 -16.32 9.53 8.79
N CYS A 241 -16.22 10.04 7.57
CA CYS A 241 -15.03 9.91 6.76
C CYS A 241 -13.98 10.94 7.20
N VAL A 242 -12.83 10.47 7.72
CA VAL A 242 -11.72 11.35 8.12
C VAL A 242 -10.39 10.79 7.64
N ALA A 243 -9.41 11.68 7.46
CA ALA A 243 -8.03 11.27 7.25
C ALA A 243 -7.46 10.70 8.56
N VAL A 244 -7.05 9.43 8.51
CA VAL A 244 -6.36 8.73 9.61
C VAL A 244 -4.91 8.47 9.25
N HIS A 245 -4.07 8.38 10.27
CA HIS A 245 -2.67 8.02 10.12
C HIS A 245 -2.54 6.54 9.74
N THR A 246 -1.82 6.28 8.67
CA THR A 246 -1.48 4.93 8.22
C THR A 246 0.03 4.84 8.01
N GLU A 247 0.53 3.63 7.79
CA GLU A 247 1.94 3.40 7.46
C GLU A 247 2.04 2.51 6.23
N VAL A 248 2.90 2.88 5.29
CA VAL A 248 3.18 2.09 4.08
C VAL A 248 4.70 1.98 3.97
N ASP A 249 5.23 0.75 4.05
CA ASP A 249 6.66 0.47 3.97
C ASP A 249 7.54 1.23 4.99
N GLY A 250 7.02 1.47 6.21
CA GLY A 250 7.75 2.22 7.24
C GLY A 250 7.59 3.74 7.15
N GLU A 251 6.89 4.24 6.13
CA GLU A 251 6.70 5.67 5.89
C GLU A 251 5.29 6.11 6.30
N ILE A 252 5.22 7.31 6.90
CA ILE A 252 3.95 7.94 7.29
C ILE A 252 3.11 8.18 6.04
N ALA A 253 1.91 7.62 6.04
CA ALA A 253 0.90 7.83 5.01
C ALA A 253 -0.43 8.27 5.65
N TRP A 254 -1.36 8.68 4.80
CA TRP A 254 -2.70 9.08 5.20
C TRP A 254 -3.72 8.43 4.29
N ALA A 255 -4.79 7.93 4.88
CA ALA A 255 -5.94 7.40 4.17
C ALA A 255 -7.22 7.96 4.77
N ASN A 256 -8.23 8.17 3.92
CA ASN A 256 -9.57 8.46 4.41
C ASN A 256 -10.24 7.16 4.84
N ALA A 257 -10.69 7.12 6.09
CA ALA A 257 -11.34 5.95 6.66
C ALA A 257 -12.53 6.34 7.55
N CYS A 258 -13.41 5.38 7.76
CA CYS A 258 -14.58 5.51 8.60
C CYS A 258 -14.23 5.35 10.06
N VAL A 259 -14.42 6.43 10.82
CA VAL A 259 -14.25 6.46 12.27
C VAL A 259 -15.56 6.82 12.93
N PRO A 260 -15.77 6.46 14.21
CA PRO A 260 -16.91 6.97 14.99
C PRO A 260 -17.03 8.50 14.96
N ASP A 261 -18.27 8.99 14.89
CA ASP A 261 -18.57 10.43 14.83
C ASP A 261 -18.05 11.26 16.01
N ALA A 262 -17.86 10.60 17.16
CA ALA A 262 -17.26 11.21 18.33
C ALA A 262 -15.80 11.65 18.10
N LEU A 263 -15.09 11.00 17.16
CA LEU A 263 -13.74 11.34 16.78
C LEU A 263 -13.70 12.45 15.73
N LYS A 264 -12.67 13.28 15.81
CA LYS A 264 -12.54 14.49 15.02
C LYS A 264 -11.24 14.46 14.23
N SER A 265 -11.31 14.95 13.00
CA SER A 265 -10.16 15.10 12.10
C SER A 265 -9.17 16.15 12.61
N ILE A 266 -7.94 16.10 12.10
CA ILE A 266 -6.98 17.21 12.27
C ILE A 266 -7.62 18.53 11.85
N GLY A 267 -7.41 19.56 12.67
CA GLY A 267 -8.00 20.89 12.46
C GLY A 267 -9.44 21.06 12.91
N ALA A 268 -10.05 20.06 13.55
CA ALA A 268 -11.35 20.21 14.20
C ALA A 268 -11.18 20.63 15.67
N ARG A 269 -12.14 21.40 16.21
CA ARG A 269 -12.14 21.82 17.62
C ARG A 269 -12.33 20.64 18.56
N CYS A 270 -11.57 20.59 19.65
CA CYS A 270 -11.65 19.52 20.66
C CYS A 270 -11.54 20.09 22.08
N THR A 271 -11.97 19.31 23.06
CA THR A 271 -11.76 19.62 24.49
C THR A 271 -10.86 18.61 25.20
N SER A 272 -10.57 17.48 24.56
CA SER A 272 -9.78 16.38 25.11
C SER A 272 -9.12 15.54 24.00
N ASN A 273 -8.04 14.84 24.32
CA ASN A 273 -7.36 13.95 23.36
C ASN A 273 -8.26 12.80 22.86
N THR A 274 -9.23 12.38 23.68
CA THR A 274 -10.19 11.31 23.33
C THR A 274 -11.16 11.68 22.20
N GLU A 275 -11.23 12.95 21.82
CA GLU A 275 -12.05 13.41 20.70
C GLU A 275 -11.28 13.41 19.38
N CYS A 276 -9.98 13.14 19.36
CA CYS A 276 -9.17 13.26 18.16
C CYS A 276 -8.92 11.90 17.51
N ALA A 277 -9.20 11.79 16.21
CA ALA A 277 -8.73 10.66 15.40
C ALA A 277 -7.20 10.72 15.18
N SER A 278 -6.60 11.87 15.52
CA SER A 278 -5.15 12.06 15.62
C SER A 278 -4.67 11.96 17.07
N GLU A 279 -3.36 12.09 17.27
CA GLU A 279 -2.69 11.92 18.56
C GLU A 279 -3.23 12.82 19.69
N THR A 280 -3.39 14.12 19.45
CA THR A 280 -3.58 15.07 20.56
C THR A 280 -4.55 16.20 20.29
N CYS A 281 -5.21 16.66 21.35
CA CYS A 281 -6.00 17.87 21.40
C CYS A 281 -5.16 19.00 21.99
N ARG A 282 -4.71 19.91 21.14
CA ARG A 282 -3.82 21.00 21.57
C ARG A 282 -4.61 22.19 22.10
N LEU A 283 -4.72 22.28 23.43
CA LEU A 283 -5.48 23.32 24.15
C LEU A 283 -4.72 24.63 24.33
N ASP A 284 -3.39 24.64 24.16
CA ASP A 284 -2.52 25.76 24.56
C ASP A 284 -2.20 26.74 23.43
N TYR A 285 -2.78 26.56 22.24
CA TYR A 285 -2.32 27.27 21.05
C TYR A 285 -3.28 28.32 20.50
N PHE A 286 -4.59 28.08 20.51
CA PHE A 286 -5.58 29.07 20.10
C PHE A 286 -6.37 29.55 21.30
N SER A 287 -6.76 30.81 21.27
CA SER A 287 -7.69 31.39 22.25
C SER A 287 -8.88 32.05 21.54
N ASP A 288 -10.04 32.10 22.21
CA ASP A 288 -11.18 32.87 21.74
C ASP A 288 -11.04 34.36 22.11
N SER A 289 -12.06 35.15 21.79
CA SER A 289 -12.09 36.59 22.09
C SER A 289 -12.04 36.90 23.58
N ASP A 290 -12.37 35.94 24.44
CA ASP A 290 -12.43 36.06 25.90
C ASP A 290 -11.22 35.40 26.60
N ASP A 291 -10.12 35.15 25.86
CA ASP A 291 -8.90 34.47 26.36
C ASP A 291 -9.15 33.01 26.80
N ILE A 292 -10.23 32.38 26.36
CA ILE A 292 -10.51 30.98 26.66
C ILE A 292 -9.79 30.11 25.63
N ALA A 293 -8.98 29.18 26.14
CA ALA A 293 -8.28 28.18 25.33
C ALA A 293 -9.25 27.40 24.42
N ILE A 294 -8.95 27.40 23.11
CA ILE A 294 -9.65 26.58 22.11
C ILE A 294 -8.73 25.44 21.71
N GLY A 295 -9.14 24.21 22.04
CA GLY A 295 -8.47 23.01 21.57
C GLY A 295 -8.72 22.74 20.09
N TYR A 296 -7.73 22.16 19.42
CA TYR A 296 -7.92 21.54 18.11
C TYR A 296 -7.12 20.25 17.99
N CYS A 297 -7.66 19.31 17.21
CA CYS A 297 -7.00 18.04 16.96
C CYS A 297 -5.80 18.28 16.03
N THR A 298 -4.64 17.79 16.45
CA THR A 298 -3.39 17.85 15.69
C THR A 298 -2.53 16.63 16.01
N ARG A 299 -1.34 16.61 15.42
CA ARG A 299 -0.34 15.56 15.52
C ARG A 299 1.05 16.17 15.39
N ASN A 300 2.01 15.59 16.11
CA ASN A 300 3.42 15.93 15.91
C ASN A 300 3.85 15.38 14.55
N CYS A 301 4.44 16.23 13.71
CA CYS A 301 4.74 15.88 12.33
C CYS A 301 6.23 15.99 12.03
N GLN A 302 6.68 15.16 11.09
CA GLN A 302 7.93 15.34 10.38
C GLN A 302 7.66 15.98 9.00
N ALA A 303 8.71 16.37 8.27
CA ALA A 303 8.57 16.97 6.95
C ALA A 303 7.67 16.13 6.03
N GLY A 304 6.54 16.71 5.58
CA GLY A 304 5.56 16.04 4.70
C GLY A 304 4.56 15.10 5.40
N GLY A 305 4.58 14.97 6.73
CA GLY A 305 3.80 13.99 7.47
C GLY A 305 2.36 14.39 7.84
N CYS A 306 1.75 15.40 7.19
CA CYS A 306 0.40 15.87 7.52
C CYS A 306 -0.62 15.49 6.44
N PRO A 307 -1.91 15.30 6.80
CA PRO A 307 -2.94 14.96 5.83
C PRO A 307 -3.25 16.15 4.92
N GLU A 308 -3.99 15.88 3.85
CA GLU A 308 -4.53 16.93 2.97
C GLU A 308 -5.29 18.00 3.77
N GLY A 309 -5.14 19.26 3.34
CA GLY A 309 -5.72 20.41 4.03
C GLY A 309 -4.94 20.83 5.28
N SER A 310 -3.82 20.19 5.61
CA SER A 310 -2.92 20.59 6.68
C SER A 310 -1.47 20.65 6.21
N GLU A 311 -0.60 21.35 6.95
CA GLU A 311 0.83 21.47 6.67
C GLU A 311 1.63 21.30 7.95
N CYS A 312 2.80 20.68 7.83
CA CYS A 312 3.72 20.54 8.95
C CYS A 312 4.51 21.83 9.15
N ILE A 313 4.25 22.54 10.25
CA ILE A 313 4.95 23.80 10.57
C ILE A 313 5.58 23.79 11.95
N ALA A 314 6.68 24.53 12.09
CA ALA A 314 7.36 24.70 13.36
C ALA A 314 6.69 25.81 14.20
N ILE A 315 6.25 25.46 15.42
CA ILE A 315 5.64 26.37 16.38
C ILE A 315 6.26 26.09 17.75
N GLY A 316 6.88 27.12 18.36
CA GLY A 316 7.41 26.99 19.72
C GLY A 316 8.57 25.99 19.88
N GLY A 317 9.26 25.65 18.79
CA GLY A 317 10.34 24.64 18.79
C GLY A 317 9.88 23.22 18.49
N GLU A 318 8.57 22.99 18.38
CA GLU A 318 7.96 21.71 17.99
C GLU A 318 7.34 21.82 16.60
N GLN A 319 6.99 20.67 16.02
CA GLN A 319 6.45 20.56 14.66
C GLN A 319 5.06 19.95 14.72
N TRP A 320 4.07 20.66 14.18
CA TRP A 320 2.66 20.29 14.31
C TRP A 320 1.93 20.43 12.98
N CYS A 321 0.97 19.53 12.72
CA CYS A 321 0.06 19.68 11.60
C CYS A 321 -0.91 20.85 11.84
N GLN A 322 -0.81 21.88 11.00
CA GLN A 322 -1.67 23.05 11.06
C GLN A 322 -2.64 23.10 9.88
N PRO A 323 -3.92 23.43 10.10
CA PRO A 323 -4.87 23.56 9.01
C PRO A 323 -4.46 24.67 8.04
N ARG A 324 -4.54 24.36 6.74
CA ARG A 324 -4.31 25.34 5.67
C ARG A 324 -5.48 26.30 5.59
N CYS A 325 -5.14 27.56 5.37
CA CYS A 325 -6.14 28.55 4.99
C CYS A 325 -6.53 28.38 3.53
N SER A 326 -7.82 28.54 3.24
CA SER A 326 -8.35 28.63 1.87
C SER A 326 -8.85 30.04 1.64
N GLU A 327 -8.31 30.71 0.62
CA GLU A 327 -8.71 32.09 0.27
C GLU A 327 -8.62 33.10 1.45
N GLY A 328 -7.66 32.88 2.35
CA GLY A 328 -7.48 33.72 3.55
C GLY A 328 -8.46 33.43 4.69
N VAL A 329 -9.29 32.38 4.57
CA VAL A 329 -10.20 31.90 5.61
C VAL A 329 -9.60 30.70 6.31
N CYS A 330 -9.53 30.76 7.64
CA CYS A 330 -9.09 29.65 8.47
C CYS A 330 -10.26 28.68 8.73
N PRO A 331 -10.13 27.36 8.45
CA PRO A 331 -11.20 26.40 8.73
C PRO A 331 -11.62 26.28 10.20
N LEU A 332 -10.79 26.71 11.16
CA LEU A 332 -11.15 26.77 12.59
C LEU A 332 -12.06 27.95 12.95
N ASP A 333 -12.13 28.96 12.08
CA ASP A 333 -13.00 30.13 12.20
C ASP A 333 -13.56 30.53 10.82
N PRO A 334 -14.46 29.71 10.25
CA PRO A 334 -14.99 29.95 8.90
C PRO A 334 -15.82 31.24 8.83
N ALA A 335 -16.30 31.76 9.95
CA ALA A 335 -17.06 33.00 10.02
C ALA A 335 -16.17 34.25 10.14
N GLY A 336 -14.87 34.09 10.46
CA GLY A 336 -13.96 35.21 10.69
C GLY A 336 -14.32 36.07 11.90
N ASN A 337 -15.04 35.48 12.89
CA ASN A 337 -15.51 36.20 14.06
C ASN A 337 -14.46 36.21 15.19
N ASN A 338 -13.51 35.28 15.18
CA ASN A 338 -12.41 35.23 16.14
C ASN A 338 -11.22 36.01 15.58
N LEU A 339 -11.08 37.26 16.04
CA LEU A 339 -9.98 38.15 15.63
C LEU A 339 -8.58 37.63 15.98
N ARG A 340 -8.47 36.60 16.83
CA ARG A 340 -7.20 35.97 17.17
C ARG A 340 -6.77 34.89 16.20
N ILE A 341 -7.72 34.24 15.52
CA ILE A 341 -7.41 33.22 14.53
C ILE A 341 -7.20 33.90 13.18
N ILE A 342 -5.94 33.99 12.76
CA ILE A 342 -5.56 34.61 11.50
C ILE A 342 -4.96 33.59 10.53
N CYS A 343 -5.03 33.92 9.24
CA CYS A 343 -4.27 33.22 8.22
C CYS A 343 -2.91 33.87 8.06
N GLY A 344 -1.87 33.16 8.47
CA GLY A 344 -0.49 33.65 8.37
C GLY A 344 0.41 32.72 7.58
N THR A 345 1.46 33.30 7.03
CA THR A 345 2.44 32.58 6.21
C THR A 345 3.51 31.97 7.10
N ARG A 346 3.75 30.65 6.96
CA ARG A 346 4.78 29.90 7.67
C ARG A 346 5.55 29.00 6.71
N GLN A 347 6.84 28.82 6.99
CA GLN A 347 7.68 27.90 6.24
C GLN A 347 7.29 26.46 6.58
N ILE A 348 7.09 25.64 5.55
CA ILE A 348 6.78 24.22 5.72
C ILE A 348 8.06 23.51 6.13
N VAL A 349 7.99 22.70 7.19
CA VAL A 349 9.14 21.96 7.73
C VAL A 349 9.81 21.13 6.64
N GLY A 350 11.14 21.22 6.54
CA GLY A 350 11.93 20.48 5.57
C GLY A 350 11.94 21.05 4.15
N THR A 351 11.28 22.19 3.91
CA THR A 351 11.23 22.83 2.58
C THR A 351 11.60 24.31 2.65
N ILE A 352 11.78 24.97 1.49
CA ILE A 352 11.87 26.44 1.39
C ILE A 352 10.52 27.08 1.07
N GLU A 353 9.48 26.27 0.89
CA GLU A 353 8.14 26.74 0.53
C GLU A 353 7.41 27.25 1.76
N ASN A 354 6.48 28.17 1.53
CA ASN A 354 5.62 28.71 2.57
C ASN A 354 4.18 28.27 2.33
N ALA A 355 3.45 28.01 3.41
CA ALA A 355 2.02 27.80 3.40
C ALA A 355 1.30 28.88 4.19
N SER A 356 0.06 29.18 3.78
CA SER A 356 -0.87 29.97 4.58
C SER A 356 -1.64 29.01 5.50
N VAL A 357 -1.47 29.15 6.80
CA VAL A 357 -2.07 28.28 7.81
C VAL A 357 -2.77 29.10 8.89
N CYS A 358 -3.67 28.46 9.62
CA CYS A 358 -4.29 29.04 10.81
C CYS A 358 -3.25 29.27 11.91
N LEU A 359 -3.20 30.47 12.46
CA LEU A 359 -2.32 30.87 13.56
C LEU A 359 -3.09 31.71 14.58
N ASP A 360 -2.64 31.66 15.82
CA ASP A 360 -3.04 32.62 16.86
C ASP A 360 -2.23 33.92 16.68
N SER A 361 -2.92 35.07 16.72
CA SER A 361 -2.40 36.39 16.34
C SER A 361 -1.58 37.09 17.41
#